data_AF-A0A519S7X0-F1
#
_entry.id   AF-A0A519S7X0-F1
#
_cell.length_a   1.000
_cell.length_b   1.000
_cell.length_c   1.000
_cell.angle_alpha   90.00
_cell.angle_beta   90.00
_cell.angle_gamma   90.00
#
_symmetry.space_group_name_H-M   'P 1'
#
loop_
_entity.id
_entity.type
_entity.pdbx_description
1 polymer ?
#
loop_
_entity_poly.entity_id
_entity_poly.type
_entity_poly.pdbx_seq_one_letter_code
_entity_poly.pdbx_strand_id
1 'polypeptide(L)'
;MNFINNAVKYAAESKETIITYINNALANLSVKGNGSRIPEEQLKYLFYRYFRVDAKKPHTAGLGISLYISFEIIRKHGGDFGADSKQGLGNNFCLSIPTGALSFI
;
A
#
# COMPACT_ATOMS: atom_id res chain seq x y z
N MET A 1 1.53 -3.83 11.11
CA MET A 1 0.58 -2.69 11.24
C MET A 1 0.96 -1.48 10.35
N ASN A 2 1.71 -1.65 9.25
CA ASN A 2 2.17 -0.52 8.42
C ASN A 2 1.36 -0.35 7.13
N PHE A 3 0.99 -1.44 6.45
CA PHE A 3 0.22 -1.37 5.20
C PHE A 3 -1.20 -0.80 5.41
N ILE A 4 -1.98 -1.41 6.30
CA ILE A 4 -3.36 -0.98 6.58
C ILE A 4 -3.38 0.47 7.07
N ASN A 5 -2.49 0.85 8.00
CA ASN A 5 -2.40 2.23 8.48
C ASN A 5 -2.05 3.23 7.36
N ASN A 6 -1.18 2.86 6.41
CA ASN A 6 -0.91 3.72 5.26
C ASN A 6 -2.16 3.84 4.37
N ALA A 7 -2.82 2.72 4.06
CA ALA A 7 -4.01 2.73 3.22
C ALA A 7 -5.16 3.54 3.85
N VAL A 8 -5.38 3.38 5.16
CA VAL A 8 -6.34 4.15 5.98
C VAL A 8 -6.01 5.65 5.93
N LYS A 9 -4.75 6.01 6.18
CA LYS A 9 -4.29 7.41 6.14
C LYS A 9 -4.55 8.06 4.77
N TYR A 10 -4.42 7.30 3.68
CA TYR A 10 -4.68 7.79 2.32
C TYR A 10 -6.13 7.61 1.86
N ALA A 11 -7.01 7.04 2.67
CA ALA A 11 -8.44 6.90 2.37
C ALA A 11 -9.27 8.14 2.75
N ALA A 12 -8.69 9.11 3.49
CA ALA A 12 -9.43 10.23 4.11
C ALA A 12 -10.63 9.72 4.96
N GLU A 13 -11.53 10.58 5.45
CA GLU A 13 -12.69 10.23 6.32
C GLU A 13 -13.74 9.27 5.69
N SER A 14 -13.38 8.54 4.63
CA SER A 14 -14.25 7.63 3.93
C SER A 14 -14.28 6.23 4.55
N LYS A 15 -15.37 5.50 4.28
CA LYS A 15 -15.46 4.07 4.62
C LYS A 15 -14.45 3.29 3.79
N GLU A 16 -13.45 2.72 4.44
CA GLU A 16 -12.52 1.79 3.80
C GLU A 16 -13.20 0.47 3.52
N THR A 17 -12.89 -0.13 2.38
CA THR A 17 -13.21 -1.51 2.08
C THR A 17 -11.93 -2.32 2.13
N ILE A 18 -11.84 -3.22 3.10
CA ILE A 18 -10.75 -4.19 3.21
C ILE A 18 -11.24 -5.49 2.59
N ILE A 19 -10.50 -5.99 1.60
CA ILE A 19 -10.79 -7.25 0.91
C ILE A 19 -9.60 -8.16 1.14
N THR A 20 -9.85 -9.35 1.69
CA THR A 20 -8.86 -10.41 1.85
C THR A 20 -9.30 -11.66 1.13
N TYR A 21 -8.33 -12.34 0.53
CA TYR A 21 -8.55 -13.65 -0.08
C TYR A 21 -7.28 -14.48 0.01
N ILE A 22 -7.43 -15.76 0.37
CA ILE A 22 -6.32 -16.71 0.50
C ILE A 22 -6.68 -17.94 -0.31
N ASN A 23 -5.73 -18.43 -1.09
CA ASN A 23 -5.80 -19.74 -1.73
C ASN A 23 -4.48 -20.51 -1.53
N ASN A 24 -4.35 -21.67 -2.18
CA ASN A 24 -3.18 -22.53 -2.03
C ASN A 24 -1.87 -21.92 -2.56
N ALA A 25 -1.95 -20.87 -3.38
CA ALA A 25 -0.78 -20.21 -3.97
C ALA A 25 -0.47 -18.85 -3.34
N LEU A 26 -1.47 -18.03 -3.00
CA LEU A 26 -1.30 -16.64 -2.61
C LEU A 26 -2.29 -16.22 -1.50
N ALA A 27 -1.79 -15.39 -0.59
CA ALA A 27 -2.58 -14.59 0.32
C ALA A 27 -2.60 -13.14 -0.20
N ASN A 28 -3.80 -12.60 -0.41
CA ASN A 28 -4.02 -11.27 -0.97
C ASN A 28 -4.74 -10.38 0.04
N LEU A 29 -4.34 -9.11 0.08
CA LEU A 29 -4.98 -8.05 0.85
C LEU A 29 -5.08 -6.80 -0.03
N SER A 30 -6.30 -6.29 -0.19
CA SER A 30 -6.60 -5.03 -0.87
C SER A 30 -7.29 -4.09 0.11
N VAL A 31 -6.89 -2.83 0.13
CA VAL A 31 -7.54 -1.77 0.88
C VAL A 31 -7.92 -0.68 -0.08
N LYS A 32 -9.23 -0.49 -0.25
CA LYS A 32 -9.82 0.55 -1.10
C LYS A 32 -10.40 1.65 -0.22
N GLY A 33 -10.10 2.90 -0.53
CA GLY A 33 -10.63 4.07 0.16
C GLY A 33 -10.85 5.25 -0.78
N ASN A 34 -11.74 6.18 -0.44
CA ASN A 34 -12.11 7.31 -1.30
C ASN A 34 -11.30 8.58 -0.98
N GLY A 35 -10.00 8.44 -0.73
CA GLY A 35 -9.14 9.57 -0.42
C GLY A 35 -8.73 10.39 -1.64
N SER A 36 -7.95 11.45 -1.40
CA SER A 36 -7.46 12.33 -2.46
C SER A 36 -6.68 11.53 -3.51
N ARG A 37 -6.89 11.89 -4.78
CA ARG A 37 -6.17 11.30 -5.91
C ARG A 37 -4.66 11.47 -5.72
N ILE A 38 -3.93 10.37 -5.82
CA ILE A 38 -2.47 10.38 -5.94
C ILE A 38 -2.15 10.58 -7.42
N PRO A 39 -1.35 11.59 -7.80
CA PRO A 39 -0.94 11.76 -9.19
C PRO A 39 -0.24 10.51 -9.74
N GLU A 40 -0.56 10.15 -10.97
CA GLU A 40 -0.05 8.91 -11.59
C GLU A 40 1.49 8.89 -11.66
N GLU A 41 2.09 10.03 -11.98
CA GLU A 41 3.55 10.24 -11.94
C GLU A 41 4.19 10.02 -10.56
N GLN A 42 3.39 10.07 -9.48
CA GLN A 42 3.82 9.85 -8.10
C GLN A 42 3.62 8.41 -7.63
N LEU A 43 2.72 7.65 -8.26
CA LEU A 43 2.44 6.25 -7.88
C LEU A 43 3.71 5.40 -7.90
N LYS A 44 4.56 5.57 -8.92
CA LYS A 44 5.85 4.88 -9.05
C LYS A 44 6.85 5.16 -7.91
N TYR A 45 6.66 6.26 -7.19
CA TYR A 45 7.55 6.64 -6.09
C TYR A 45 6.98 6.31 -4.71
N LEU A 46 5.74 5.82 -4.61
CA LEU A 46 5.11 5.46 -3.32
C LEU A 46 5.96 4.50 -2.49
N PHE A 47 6.72 3.63 -3.17
CA PHE A 47 7.56 2.63 -2.55
C PHE A 47 9.01 3.08 -2.39
N TYR A 48 9.33 4.36 -2.63
CA TYR A 48 10.67 4.88 -2.43
C TYR A 48 10.84 5.36 -0.99
N ARG A 49 12.03 5.11 -0.44
CA ARG A 49 12.38 5.61 0.88
C ARG A 49 12.29 7.13 0.91
N TYR A 50 11.68 7.67 1.96
CA TYR A 50 11.44 9.10 2.18
C TYR A 50 10.40 9.76 1.29
N PHE A 51 9.78 9.03 0.37
CA PHE A 51 8.75 9.60 -0.50
C PHE A 51 7.46 9.92 0.27
N ARG A 52 6.86 11.06 -0.08
CA ARG A 52 5.60 11.56 0.48
C ARG A 52 4.82 12.29 -0.61
N VAL A 53 3.56 11.89 -0.83
CA VAL A 53 2.66 12.49 -1.85
C VAL A 53 2.44 13.98 -1.59
N ASP A 54 2.30 14.39 -0.32
CA ASP A 54 2.05 15.77 0.09
C ASP A 54 3.15 16.31 1.03
N ALA A 55 4.39 16.38 0.56
CA ALA A 55 5.52 16.90 1.36
C ALA A 55 5.31 18.34 1.89
N LYS A 56 4.41 19.11 1.25
CA LYS A 56 4.08 20.51 1.60
C LYS A 56 3.04 20.65 2.72
N LYS A 57 2.35 19.57 3.12
CA LYS A 57 1.36 19.64 4.21
C LYS A 57 2.05 19.47 5.57
N PRO A 58 2.06 20.49 6.44
CA PRO A 58 2.78 20.46 7.72
C PRO A 58 2.30 19.37 8.68
N HIS A 59 1.11 18.80 8.48
CA HIS A 59 0.50 17.80 9.36
C HIS A 59 0.54 16.35 8.86
N THR A 60 1.23 16.05 7.75
CA THR A 60 1.44 14.63 7.39
C THR A 60 2.57 14.03 8.22
N ALA A 61 2.22 13.45 9.38
CA ALA A 61 3.18 12.77 10.26
C ALA A 61 3.90 11.60 9.56
N GLY A 62 5.20 11.42 9.83
CA GLY A 62 6.03 10.29 9.40
C GLY A 62 7.14 10.62 8.39
N LEU A 63 8.24 9.85 8.44
CA LEU A 63 9.45 10.05 7.63
C LEU A 63 9.35 9.53 6.19
N GLY A 64 8.21 8.97 5.76
CA GLY A 64 8.10 8.28 4.46
C GLY A 64 8.86 6.95 4.40
N ILE A 65 9.02 6.28 5.54
CA ILE A 65 9.79 5.02 5.64
C ILE A 65 8.87 3.80 5.78
N SER A 66 7.69 3.94 6.39
CA SER A 66 6.84 2.80 6.76
C SER A 66 6.37 1.98 5.55
N LEU A 67 5.94 2.64 4.48
CA LEU A 67 5.48 1.99 3.26
C LEU A 67 6.62 1.28 2.53
N TYR A 68 7.81 1.92 2.47
CA TYR A 68 9.03 1.31 1.94
C TYR A 68 9.41 0.03 2.70
N ILE A 69 9.40 0.06 4.04
CA ILE A 69 9.70 -1.15 4.83
C ILE A 69 8.69 -2.26 4.55
N SER A 70 7.39 -1.94 4.48
CA SER A 70 6.38 -2.93 4.12
C SER A 70 6.62 -3.53 2.74
N PHE A 71 6.94 -2.70 1.74
CA PHE A 71 7.28 -3.14 0.40
C PHE A 71 8.49 -4.09 0.39
N GLU A 72 9.58 -3.74 1.07
CA GLU A 72 10.78 -4.59 1.15
C GLU A 72 10.52 -5.93 1.85
N ILE A 73 9.72 -5.93 2.92
CA ILE A 73 9.30 -7.16 3.60
C ILE A 73 8.52 -8.05 2.64
N ILE A 74 7.52 -7.51 1.95
CA ILE A 74 6.67 -8.26 1.02
C ILE A 74 7.49 -8.87 -0.12
N ARG A 75 8.40 -8.07 -0.71
CA ARG A 75 9.32 -8.55 -1.75
C ARG A 75 10.24 -9.67 -1.27
N LYS A 76 10.79 -9.55 -0.05
CA LYS A 76 11.63 -10.61 0.54
C LYS A 76 10.87 -11.90 0.81
N HIS A 77 9.54 -11.84 0.91
CA HIS A 77 8.68 -13.01 1.00
C HIS A 77 8.21 -13.53 -0.37
N GLY A 78 8.78 -13.03 -1.48
CA GLY A 78 8.37 -13.39 -2.84
C GLY A 78 7.00 -12.83 -3.23
N GLY A 79 6.50 -11.85 -2.48
CA GLY A 79 5.22 -11.20 -2.71
C GLY A 79 5.30 -10.02 -3.68
N ASP A 80 4.13 -9.54 -4.07
CA ASP A 80 3.94 -8.37 -4.92
C ASP A 80 3.15 -7.27 -4.21
N PHE A 81 3.28 -6.04 -4.70
CA PHE A 81 2.64 -4.86 -4.14
C PHE A 81 2.22 -3.89 -5.23
N GLY A 82 0.99 -3.40 -5.15
CA GLY A 82 0.45 -2.41 -6.09
C GLY A 82 -0.28 -1.26 -5.42
N ALA A 83 -0.42 -0.16 -6.17
CA ALA A 83 -1.27 0.95 -5.80
C ALA A 83 -1.87 1.58 -7.07
N ASP A 84 -3.19 1.77 -7.06
CA ASP A 84 -3.94 2.46 -8.10
C ASP A 84 -4.67 3.66 -7.51
N SER A 85 -4.71 4.77 -8.23
CA SER A 85 -5.49 5.95 -7.84
C SER A 85 -6.21 6.52 -9.06
N LYS A 86 -7.54 6.46 -9.04
CA LYS A 86 -8.39 6.94 -10.14
C LYS A 86 -9.33 8.03 -9.66
N GLN A 87 -9.49 9.08 -10.47
CA GLN A 87 -10.39 10.19 -10.15
C GLN A 87 -11.81 9.66 -9.95
N GLY A 88 -12.45 10.04 -8.83
CA GLY A 88 -13.81 9.60 -8.48
C GLY A 88 -13.94 8.15 -7.99
N LEU A 89 -12.88 7.33 -8.06
CA LEU A 89 -12.89 5.91 -7.63
C LEU A 89 -12.03 5.65 -6.38
N GLY A 90 -11.24 6.64 -5.96
CA GLY A 90 -10.39 6.58 -4.78
C GLY A 90 -9.05 5.91 -5.03
N ASN A 91 -8.42 5.49 -3.94
CA ASN A 91 -7.14 4.81 -3.87
C ASN A 91 -7.36 3.33 -3.55
N ASN A 92 -6.68 2.45 -4.28
CA ASN A 92 -6.62 1.03 -3.99
C ASN A 92 -5.17 0.62 -3.77
N PHE A 93 -4.85 0.13 -2.58
CA PHE A 93 -3.55 -0.45 -2.27
C PHE A 93 -3.71 -1.96 -2.18
N CYS A 94 -2.83 -2.72 -2.81
CA CYS A 94 -2.87 -4.17 -2.79
C CYS A 94 -1.51 -4.77 -2.49
N LEU A 95 -1.51 -5.91 -1.80
CA LEU A 95 -0.35 -6.78 -1.64
C LEU A 95 -0.76 -8.25 -1.82
N SER A 96 0.20 -9.05 -2.26
CA SER A 96 0.10 -10.50 -2.35
C SER A 96 1.38 -11.15 -1.80
N ILE A 97 1.26 -12.29 -1.14
CA ILE A 97 2.41 -13.09 -0.68
C ILE A 97 2.12 -14.57 -0.98
N PRO A 98 3.10 -15.36 -1.45
CA PRO A 98 2.99 -16.81 -1.57
C PRO A 98 2.61 -17.49 -0.25
N THR A 99 1.67 -18.45 -0.30
CA THR A 99 1.25 -19.24 0.86
C THR A 99 2.09 -20.50 1.09
N GLY A 100 2.91 -20.87 0.10
CA GLY A 100 3.89 -21.95 0.23
C GLY A 100 5.07 -21.55 1.12
N ALA A 101 5.68 -22.52 1.79
CA ALA A 101 6.85 -22.28 2.62
C ALA A 101 8.00 -21.65 1.81
N LEU A 102 8.48 -20.49 2.27
CA LEU A 102 9.71 -19.87 1.76
C LEU A 102 10.86 -20.86 1.91
N SER A 103 11.34 -21.38 0.79
CA SER A 103 12.62 -22.08 0.73
C SER A 103 13.71 -21.02 0.82
N PHE A 104 14.21 -20.76 2.02
CA PHE A 104 15.42 -19.96 2.20
C PHE A 104 16.60 -20.80 1.70
N ILE A 105 17.09 -20.49 0.49
CA ILE A 105 18.38 -20.97 -0.03
C ILE A 105 19.45 -19.96 0.35
#